data_AF-A0A485KMN1-F1
#
_entry.id   AF-A0A485KMN1-F1
#
_cell.length_a   1.000
_cell.length_b   1.000
_cell.length_c   1.000
_cell.angle_alpha   90.00
_cell.angle_beta   90.00
_cell.angle_gamma   90.00
#
_symmetry.space_group_name_H-M   'P 1'
#
loop_
_entity.id
_entity.type
_entity.pdbx_description
1 polymer ?
#
loop_
_entity_poly.entity_id
_entity_poly.type
_entity_poly.pdbx_seq_one_letter_code
_entity_poly.pdbx_strand_id
1 'polypeptide(L)'
;MKFRFCGDMEPPAWLLAEIPCIASSVQHEVDLHVVTDAVIAAVLKASSYDEVRLVRRRWNRLMCARWMQVMNNLVVAVGELDAKAILVSIKWIVVHAAKYDIQESVLLPEVQQLGLPSDVARTIVSVYESHHTALRHHLQHHNTPFPAVMPCKWQVSLAVASRAAPALHTPMIELVLGHDFMELDVRTFRVLHQELKAARALMAAATQHVS
;
A
#
# COMPACT_ATOMS: atom_id res chain seq x y z
N MET A 1 -3.02 2.25 -20.10
CA MET A 1 -1.60 2.63 -20.35
C MET A 1 -0.78 2.14 -19.16
N LYS A 2 0.44 1.64 -19.36
CA LYS A 2 1.27 1.09 -18.27
C LYS A 2 2.10 2.22 -17.64
N PHE A 3 2.08 2.33 -16.31
CA PHE A 3 2.82 3.36 -15.57
C PHE A 3 3.94 2.72 -14.76
N ARG A 4 5.16 3.26 -14.81
CA ARG A 4 6.30 2.69 -14.09
C ARG A 4 6.16 2.88 -12.60
N PHE A 5 5.60 4.01 -12.16
CA PHE A 5 5.28 4.21 -10.73
C PHE A 5 4.20 3.26 -10.21
N CYS A 6 3.47 2.55 -11.07
CA CYS A 6 2.57 1.47 -10.68
C CYS A 6 3.21 0.07 -10.78
N GLY A 7 4.47 -0.05 -11.20
CA GLY A 7 5.13 -1.32 -11.51
C GLY A 7 4.68 -1.90 -12.84
N ASP A 8 4.60 -1.05 -13.87
CA ASP A 8 4.11 -1.38 -15.24
C ASP A 8 2.65 -1.85 -15.30
N MET A 9 1.88 -1.49 -14.28
CA MET A 9 0.44 -1.75 -14.15
C MET A 9 -0.38 -0.49 -14.42
N GLU A 10 -1.68 -0.67 -14.59
CA GLU A 10 -2.62 0.46 -14.65
C GLU A 10 -2.88 1.00 -13.23
N PRO A 11 -3.11 2.32 -13.09
CA PRO A 11 -3.44 2.90 -11.80
C PRO A 11 -4.81 2.39 -11.32
N PRO A 12 -5.02 2.20 -10.01
CA PRO A 12 -6.31 1.75 -9.49
C PRO A 12 -7.45 2.70 -9.88
N ALA A 13 -8.64 2.15 -10.15
CA ALA A 13 -9.81 2.94 -10.56
C ALA A 13 -10.20 4.01 -9.54
N TRP A 14 -10.03 3.73 -8.24
CA TRP A 14 -10.28 4.72 -7.20
C TRP A 14 -9.31 5.90 -7.29
N LEU A 15 -8.04 5.69 -7.63
CA LEU A 15 -7.06 6.79 -7.76
C LEU A 15 -7.46 7.72 -8.91
N LEU A 16 -7.85 7.14 -10.04
CA LEU A 16 -8.29 7.88 -11.22
C LEU A 16 -9.55 8.71 -10.94
N ALA A 17 -10.48 8.17 -10.15
CA ALA A 17 -11.69 8.89 -9.75
C ALA A 17 -11.39 10.13 -8.87
N GLU A 18 -10.30 10.10 -8.11
CA GLU A 18 -9.90 11.19 -7.19
C GLU A 18 -8.91 12.20 -7.80
N ILE A 19 -8.39 11.96 -9.00
CA ILE A 19 -7.50 12.93 -9.69
C ILE A 19 -8.15 14.32 -9.84
N PRO A 20 -9.46 14.44 -10.20
CA PRO A 20 -10.12 15.73 -10.27
C PRO A 20 -10.08 16.52 -8.95
N CYS A 21 -10.14 15.85 -7.79
CA CYS A 21 -10.08 16.50 -6.47
C CYS A 21 -8.69 17.10 -6.20
N ILE A 22 -7.63 16.46 -6.68
CA ILE A 22 -6.27 17.03 -6.59
C ILE A 22 -6.12 18.20 -7.58
N ALA A 23 -6.68 18.07 -8.78
CA ALA A 23 -6.62 19.13 -9.78
C ALA A 23 -7.38 20.39 -9.35
N SER A 24 -8.52 20.24 -8.67
CA SER A 24 -9.31 21.36 -8.16
C SER A 24 -8.66 22.07 -6.96
N SER A 25 -7.73 21.42 -6.24
CA SER A 25 -7.13 22.01 -5.03
C SER A 25 -6.42 23.35 -5.29
N VAL A 26 -5.93 23.58 -6.51
CA VAL A 26 -5.31 24.86 -6.93
C VAL A 26 -6.32 26.01 -6.95
N GLN A 27 -7.58 25.73 -7.28
CA GLN A 27 -8.66 26.73 -7.31
C GLN A 27 -9.03 27.22 -5.91
N HIS A 28 -8.75 26.41 -4.89
CA HIS A 28 -9.05 26.68 -3.48
C HIS A 28 -7.85 27.24 -2.70
N GLU A 29 -6.82 27.75 -3.40
CA GLU A 29 -5.59 28.32 -2.81
C GLU A 29 -4.85 27.36 -1.86
N VAL A 30 -4.99 26.05 -2.08
CA VAL A 30 -4.32 25.04 -1.26
C VAL A 30 -2.85 24.95 -1.67
N ASP A 31 -1.96 25.18 -0.70
CA ASP A 31 -0.52 24.93 -0.88
C ASP A 31 -0.23 23.42 -0.88
N LEU A 32 -0.21 22.85 -2.08
CA LEU A 32 0.02 21.42 -2.28
C LEU A 32 1.44 21.00 -1.93
N HIS A 33 2.41 21.92 -1.90
CA HIS A 33 3.76 21.63 -1.44
C HIS A 33 3.72 21.30 0.05
N VAL A 34 3.04 22.12 0.86
CA VAL A 34 2.87 21.90 2.30
C VAL A 34 2.09 20.62 2.59
N VAL A 35 1.03 20.35 1.80
CA VAL A 35 0.24 19.11 1.94
C VAL A 35 1.09 17.88 1.63
N THR A 36 1.82 17.89 0.51
CA THR A 36 2.68 16.76 0.10
C THR A 36 3.80 16.52 1.10
N ASP A 37 4.45 17.58 1.58
CA ASP A 37 5.50 17.51 2.61
C ASP A 37 4.96 16.91 3.91
N ALA A 38 3.78 17.35 4.35
CA ALA A 38 3.12 16.79 5.52
C ALA A 38 2.84 15.30 5.33
N VAL A 39 2.28 14.88 4.18
CA VAL A 39 1.99 13.48 3.85
C VAL A 39 3.24 12.62 3.91
N ILE A 40 4.35 13.08 3.33
CA ILE A 40 5.63 12.37 3.35
C ILE A 40 6.17 12.26 4.77
N ALA A 41 6.14 13.35 5.55
CA ALA A 41 6.57 13.34 6.94
C ALA A 41 5.74 12.35 7.77
N ALA A 42 4.43 12.24 7.50
CA ALA A 42 3.55 11.27 8.13
C ALA A 42 3.92 9.83 7.75
N VAL A 43 4.21 9.57 6.47
CA VAL A 43 4.66 8.25 5.99
C VAL A 43 5.96 7.85 6.65
N LEU A 44 6.98 8.71 6.66
CA LEU A 44 8.30 8.43 7.26
C LEU A 44 8.27 8.14 8.77
N LYS A 45 7.19 8.56 9.46
CA LYS A 45 6.98 8.32 10.90
C LYS A 45 6.05 7.16 11.20
N ALA A 46 5.25 6.72 10.22
CA ALA A 46 4.42 5.53 10.36
C ALA A 46 5.32 4.29 10.47
N SER A 47 4.91 3.28 11.24
CA SER A 47 5.66 2.00 11.32
C SER A 47 5.19 0.97 10.29
N SER A 48 4.07 1.22 9.61
CA SER A 48 3.44 0.37 8.60
C SER A 48 2.73 1.21 7.54
N TYR A 49 2.73 0.74 6.29
CA TYR A 49 2.08 1.37 5.13
C TYR A 49 0.57 1.50 5.25
N ASP A 50 -0.07 0.62 6.00
CA ASP A 50 -1.54 0.55 6.13
C ASP A 50 -2.12 1.48 7.21
N GLU A 51 -1.29 2.10 8.03
CA GLU A 51 -1.75 2.71 9.28
C GLU A 51 -1.89 4.25 9.26
N VAL A 52 -2.43 4.83 8.18
CA VAL A 52 -2.70 6.29 8.17
C VAL A 52 -3.73 6.68 9.25
N ARG A 53 -4.57 5.74 9.69
CA ARG A 53 -5.55 5.96 10.77
C ARG A 53 -4.98 5.81 12.20
N LEU A 54 -3.80 5.24 12.40
CA LEU A 54 -3.30 4.88 13.75
C LEU A 54 -2.04 5.64 14.22
N VAL A 55 -1.46 6.53 13.41
CA VAL A 55 -0.19 7.20 13.76
C VAL A 55 -0.29 8.23 14.92
N ARG A 56 -1.50 8.49 15.44
CA ARG A 56 -1.71 9.49 16.52
C ARG A 56 -0.90 9.18 17.80
N ARG A 57 -0.53 7.93 18.07
CA ARG A 57 0.16 7.54 19.33
C ARG A 57 1.66 7.87 19.38
N ARG A 58 2.34 8.01 18.23
CA ARG A 58 3.80 8.12 18.17
C ARG A 58 4.30 9.50 17.74
N TRP A 59 3.38 10.42 17.49
CA TRP A 59 3.70 11.78 17.09
C TRP A 59 3.97 12.67 18.30
N ASN A 60 4.98 13.52 18.19
CA ASN A 60 5.19 14.57 19.17
C ASN A 60 4.09 15.64 19.04
N ARG A 61 3.95 16.45 20.10
CA ARG A 61 2.90 17.49 20.18
C ARG A 61 2.93 18.45 18.99
N LEU A 62 4.12 18.81 18.51
CA LEU A 62 4.33 19.74 17.39
C LEU A 62 3.89 19.15 16.05
N MET A 63 4.16 17.88 15.78
CA MET A 63 3.73 17.21 14.55
C MET A 63 2.21 17.01 14.51
N CYS A 64 1.60 16.60 15.64
CA CYS A 64 0.15 16.55 15.75
C CYS A 64 -0.48 17.92 15.48
N ALA A 65 0.09 19.00 16.03
CA ALA A 65 -0.40 20.35 15.79
C ALA A 65 -0.26 20.76 14.31
N ARG A 66 0.92 20.54 13.71
CA ARG A 66 1.18 20.88 12.30
C ARG A 66 0.27 20.09 11.35
N TRP A 67 0.13 18.78 11.54
CA TRP A 67 -0.76 17.97 10.72
C TRP A 67 -2.22 18.35 10.90
N MET A 68 -2.66 18.58 12.13
CA MET A 68 -4.03 19.01 12.40
C MET A 68 -4.32 20.38 11.75
N GLN A 69 -3.33 21.28 11.73
CA GLN A 69 -3.43 22.55 11.02
C GLN A 69 -3.52 22.35 9.50
N VAL A 70 -2.65 21.54 8.89
CA VAL A 70 -2.70 21.24 7.44
C VAL A 70 -4.02 20.57 7.06
N MET A 71 -4.45 19.59 7.85
CA MET A 71 -5.75 18.92 7.68
C MET A 71 -6.90 19.90 7.78
N ASN A 72 -6.92 20.76 8.80
CA ASN A 72 -8.02 21.70 9.01
C ASN A 72 -8.07 22.73 7.88
N ASN A 73 -6.92 23.26 7.44
CA ASN A 73 -6.84 24.18 6.31
C ASN A 73 -7.35 23.52 5.02
N LEU A 74 -6.95 22.27 4.76
CA LEU A 74 -7.40 21.51 3.60
C LEU A 74 -8.91 21.24 3.66
N VAL A 75 -9.42 20.78 4.81
CA VAL A 75 -10.85 20.49 5.01
C VAL A 75 -11.71 21.76 4.88
N VAL A 76 -11.22 22.91 5.35
CA VAL A 76 -11.93 24.20 5.17
C VAL A 76 -11.93 24.62 3.70
N ALA A 77 -10.85 24.36 2.96
CA ALA A 77 -10.72 24.77 1.57
C ALA A 77 -11.54 23.92 0.59
N VAL A 78 -11.51 22.58 0.73
CA VAL A 78 -12.12 21.64 -0.24
C VAL A 78 -13.22 20.75 0.35
N GLY A 79 -13.43 20.76 1.67
CA GLY A 79 -14.36 19.85 2.35
C GLY A 79 -13.70 18.55 2.83
N GLU A 80 -14.37 17.85 3.75
CA GLU A 80 -13.77 16.70 4.45
C GLU A 80 -13.51 15.48 3.56
N LEU A 81 -14.42 15.20 2.62
CA LEU A 81 -14.31 14.04 1.72
C LEU A 81 -13.19 14.24 0.71
N ASP A 82 -13.18 15.39 0.03
CA ASP A 82 -12.17 15.74 -0.97
C ASP A 82 -10.78 15.89 -0.33
N ALA A 83 -10.69 16.44 0.88
CA ALA A 83 -9.43 16.48 1.63
C ALA A 83 -8.85 15.07 1.84
N LYS A 84 -9.68 14.10 2.22
CA LYS A 84 -9.23 12.71 2.41
C LYS A 84 -8.82 12.07 1.08
N ALA A 85 -9.59 12.31 0.02
CA ALA A 85 -9.27 11.84 -1.32
C ALA A 85 -7.89 12.35 -1.78
N ILE A 86 -7.65 13.66 -1.67
CA ILE A 86 -6.37 14.28 -2.02
C ILE A 86 -5.21 13.63 -1.25
N LEU A 87 -5.36 13.47 0.08
CA LEU A 87 -4.31 12.90 0.92
C LEU A 87 -4.00 11.44 0.57
N VAL A 88 -5.03 10.62 0.38
CA VAL A 88 -4.86 9.20 0.04
C VAL A 88 -4.21 9.07 -1.33
N SER A 89 -4.61 9.88 -2.30
CA SER A 89 -4.07 9.87 -3.66
C SER A 89 -2.61 10.33 -3.69
N ILE A 90 -2.27 11.45 -3.04
CA ILE A 90 -0.88 11.93 -2.94
C ILE A 90 -0.01 10.88 -2.23
N LYS A 91 -0.47 10.34 -1.10
CA LYS A 91 0.23 9.28 -0.38
C LYS A 91 0.51 8.11 -1.32
N TRP A 92 -0.50 7.66 -2.06
CA TRP A 92 -0.38 6.50 -2.91
C TRP A 92 0.64 6.71 -4.02
N ILE A 93 0.57 7.85 -4.73
CA ILE A 93 1.52 8.23 -5.79
C ILE A 93 2.95 8.23 -5.24
N VAL A 94 3.18 8.94 -4.14
CA VAL A 94 4.52 9.11 -3.55
C VAL A 94 5.10 7.78 -3.02
N VAL A 95 4.29 6.98 -2.32
CA VAL A 95 4.74 5.69 -1.77
C VAL A 95 5.03 4.69 -2.89
N HIS A 96 4.19 4.65 -3.94
CA HIS A 96 4.41 3.73 -5.06
C HIS A 96 5.60 4.16 -5.94
N ALA A 97 5.77 5.46 -6.17
CA ALA A 97 6.96 5.98 -6.83
C ALA A 97 8.25 5.59 -6.08
N ALA A 98 8.28 5.76 -4.75
CA ALA A 98 9.42 5.36 -3.93
C ALA A 98 9.62 3.83 -3.92
N LYS A 99 8.53 3.04 -3.98
CA LYS A 99 8.57 1.57 -3.98
C LYS A 99 9.27 1.02 -5.22
N TYR A 100 8.99 1.62 -6.37
CA TYR A 100 9.58 1.22 -7.65
C TYR A 100 10.81 2.04 -8.05
N ASP A 101 11.35 2.87 -7.14
CA ASP A 101 12.56 3.67 -7.36
C ASP A 101 12.48 4.56 -8.62
N ILE A 102 11.37 5.29 -8.73
CA ILE A 102 11.12 6.13 -9.89
C ILE A 102 11.76 7.50 -9.71
N GLN A 103 12.51 7.94 -10.71
CA GLN A 103 13.12 9.27 -10.79
C GLN A 103 12.10 10.35 -11.19
N GLU A 104 12.31 11.60 -10.79
CA GLU A 104 11.44 12.74 -11.16
C GLU A 104 11.18 12.85 -12.67
N SER A 105 12.20 12.65 -13.51
CA SER A 105 12.09 12.74 -14.98
C SER A 105 11.10 11.76 -15.59
N VAL A 106 10.84 10.66 -14.88
CA VAL A 106 9.87 9.62 -15.23
C VAL A 106 8.52 9.89 -14.57
N LEU A 107 8.54 10.26 -13.29
CA LEU A 107 7.32 10.43 -12.50
C LEU A 107 6.48 11.61 -13.01
N LEU A 108 7.12 12.72 -13.39
CA LEU A 108 6.43 13.92 -13.86
C LEU A 108 5.50 13.67 -15.06
N PRO A 109 5.97 13.12 -16.20
CA PRO A 109 5.09 12.85 -17.34
C PRO A 109 4.04 11.78 -17.01
N GLU A 110 4.35 10.81 -16.14
CA GLU A 110 3.40 9.78 -15.71
C GLU A 110 2.26 10.38 -14.87
N VAL A 111 2.57 11.26 -13.92
CA VAL A 111 1.58 11.97 -13.09
C VAL A 111 0.73 12.93 -13.93
N GLN A 112 1.32 13.58 -14.95
CA GLN A 112 0.58 14.40 -15.91
C GLN A 112 -0.38 13.56 -16.77
N GLN A 113 0.03 12.36 -17.19
CA GLN A 113 -0.82 11.43 -17.94
C GLN A 113 -2.03 10.94 -17.13
N LEU A 114 -2.00 11.01 -15.79
CA LEU A 114 -3.17 10.73 -14.95
C LEU A 114 -4.26 11.81 -15.06
N GLY A 115 -3.93 12.98 -15.63
CA GLY A 115 -4.85 14.12 -15.76
C GLY A 115 -4.55 15.28 -14.81
N LEU A 116 -3.41 15.26 -14.11
CA LEU A 116 -3.01 16.36 -13.24
C LEU A 116 -2.43 17.52 -14.05
N PRO A 117 -2.80 18.79 -13.73
CA PRO A 117 -2.17 19.96 -14.34
C PRO A 117 -0.66 19.96 -14.14
N SER A 118 0.09 20.52 -15.10
CA SER A 118 1.56 20.48 -15.08
C SER A 118 2.19 21.06 -13.81
N ASP A 119 1.56 22.09 -13.23
CA ASP A 119 2.09 22.81 -12.06
C ASP A 119 1.82 22.05 -10.76
N VAL A 120 0.66 21.40 -10.67
CA VAL A 120 0.29 20.47 -9.59
C VAL A 120 1.23 19.28 -9.58
N ALA A 121 1.40 18.64 -10.74
CA ALA A 121 2.29 17.50 -10.91
C ALA A 121 3.73 17.85 -10.53
N ARG A 122 4.24 19.00 -11.00
CA ARG A 122 5.60 19.46 -10.68
C ARG A 122 5.79 19.70 -9.18
N THR A 123 4.80 20.28 -8.51
CA THR A 123 4.84 20.50 -7.06
C THR A 123 4.90 19.19 -6.28
N ILE A 124 4.07 18.19 -6.61
CA ILE A 124 4.10 16.89 -5.93
C ILE A 124 5.45 16.19 -6.16
N VAL A 125 5.94 16.22 -7.41
CA VAL A 125 7.16 15.50 -7.81
C VAL A 125 8.42 16.15 -7.22
N SER A 126 8.49 17.48 -7.12
CA SER A 126 9.65 18.15 -6.52
C SER A 126 9.79 17.87 -5.01
N VAL A 127 8.67 17.80 -4.29
CA VAL A 127 8.66 17.44 -2.87
C VAL A 127 9.03 15.96 -2.69
N TYR A 128 8.55 15.10 -3.59
CA TYR A 128 8.95 13.70 -3.65
C TYR A 128 10.46 13.55 -3.83
N GLU A 129 11.05 14.24 -4.81
CA GLU A 129 12.49 14.17 -5.11
C GLU A 129 13.33 14.57 -3.90
N SER A 130 12.92 15.64 -3.21
CA SER A 130 13.57 16.11 -1.97
C SER A 130 13.61 15.06 -0.86
N HIS A 131 12.64 14.13 -0.84
CA HIS A 131 12.50 13.09 0.18
C HIS A 131 12.70 11.67 -0.37
N HIS A 132 13.10 11.52 -1.63
CA HIS A 132 13.12 10.23 -2.33
C HIS A 132 14.00 9.20 -1.62
N THR A 133 15.21 9.60 -1.23
CA THR A 133 16.17 8.73 -0.53
C THR A 133 15.67 8.32 0.86
N ALA A 134 15.07 9.25 1.61
CA ALA A 134 14.52 9.00 2.94
C ALA A 134 13.32 8.04 2.88
N LEU A 135 12.41 8.27 1.93
CA LEU A 135 11.27 7.38 1.68
C LEU A 135 11.76 5.99 1.32
N ARG A 136 12.70 5.87 0.38
CA ARG A 136 13.23 4.57 -0.04
C ARG A 136 13.90 3.81 1.11
N HIS A 137 14.72 4.48 1.91
CA HIS A 137 15.34 3.87 3.08
C HIS A 137 14.26 3.38 4.07
N HIS A 138 13.23 4.19 4.32
CA HIS A 138 12.08 3.82 5.13
C HIS A 138 11.32 2.61 4.54
N LEU A 139 11.07 2.60 3.23
CA LEU A 139 10.48 1.46 2.51
C LEU A 139 11.28 0.19 2.70
N GLN A 140 12.60 0.24 2.56
CA GLN A 140 13.45 -0.93 2.71
C GLN A 140 13.50 -1.48 4.15
N HIS A 141 13.41 -0.60 5.15
CA HIS A 141 13.42 -1.01 6.56
C HIS A 141 12.09 -1.59 7.02
N HIS A 142 10.98 -1.12 6.46
CA HIS A 142 9.63 -1.52 6.87
C HIS A 142 8.98 -2.57 5.95
N ASN A 143 9.36 -2.63 4.67
CA ASN A 143 9.13 -3.81 3.82
C ASN A 143 10.28 -4.79 4.07
N THR A 144 10.34 -5.35 5.27
CA THR A 144 11.15 -6.54 5.47
C THR A 144 10.70 -7.57 4.44
N PRO A 145 11.60 -8.08 3.58
CA PRO A 145 11.24 -9.20 2.73
C PRO A 145 10.67 -10.28 3.64
N PHE A 146 9.59 -10.90 3.17
CA PHE A 146 8.94 -12.05 3.82
C PHE A 146 10.03 -12.87 4.52
N PRO A 147 9.96 -13.11 5.85
CA PRO A 147 11.06 -13.75 6.56
C PRO A 147 11.41 -15.04 5.80
N ALA A 148 12.69 -15.17 5.43
CA ALA A 148 13.17 -16.19 4.49
C ALA A 148 12.75 -17.62 4.89
N VAL A 149 12.40 -17.81 6.16
CA VAL A 149 11.72 -18.98 6.70
C VAL A 149 10.56 -18.50 7.56
N MET A 150 9.32 -18.65 7.10
CA MET A 150 8.16 -18.56 7.98
C MET A 150 7.96 -19.89 8.71
N PRO A 151 7.86 -19.91 10.05
CA PRO A 151 7.51 -21.12 10.75
C PRO A 151 6.08 -21.53 10.34
N CYS A 152 5.98 -22.70 9.71
CA CYS A 152 4.71 -23.33 9.35
C CYS A 152 4.44 -24.45 10.35
N LYS A 153 3.37 -24.30 11.15
CA LYS A 153 2.85 -25.38 12.00
C LYS A 153 1.51 -25.82 11.43
N TRP A 154 1.26 -27.12 11.43
CA TRP A 154 -0.01 -27.67 10.98
C TRP A 154 -0.49 -28.75 11.93
N GLN A 155 -1.82 -28.85 12.06
CA GLN A 155 -2.49 -29.90 12.80
C GLN A 155 -3.74 -30.35 12.03
N VAL A 156 -4.06 -31.64 12.13
CA VAL A 156 -5.31 -32.18 11.57
C VAL A 156 -6.24 -32.50 12.72
N SER A 157 -7.40 -31.85 12.75
CA SER A 157 -8.47 -32.13 13.70
C SER A 157 -9.57 -32.92 12.99
N LEU A 158 -9.99 -34.04 13.60
CA LEU A 158 -11.10 -34.85 13.11
C LEU A 158 -12.18 -34.83 14.18
N ALA A 159 -13.30 -34.17 13.89
CA ALA A 159 -14.49 -34.27 14.73
C ALA A 159 -15.07 -35.68 14.59
N VAL A 160 -15.03 -36.45 15.68
CA VAL A 160 -15.65 -37.78 15.74
C VAL A 160 -17.16 -37.59 15.88
N ALA A 161 -17.90 -37.90 14.82
CA ALA A 161 -19.34 -37.71 14.80
C ALA A 161 -20.09 -38.89 15.43
N SER A 162 -21.15 -38.59 16.17
CA SER A 162 -22.15 -39.58 16.59
C SER A 162 -22.96 -40.07 15.37
N ARG A 163 -23.53 -41.29 15.45
CA ARG A 163 -24.38 -41.88 14.40
C ARG A 163 -25.55 -40.99 13.94
N ALA A 164 -25.96 -40.02 14.76
CA ALA A 164 -27.04 -39.07 14.46
C ALA A 164 -26.62 -37.89 13.56
N ALA A 165 -25.33 -37.67 13.31
CA ALA A 165 -24.84 -36.51 12.55
C ALA A 165 -23.66 -36.87 11.62
N PRO A 166 -23.87 -37.69 10.57
CA PRO A 166 -22.80 -38.16 9.69
C PRO A 166 -22.06 -37.03 8.93
N ALA A 167 -22.65 -35.83 8.82
CA ALA A 167 -22.04 -34.67 8.18
C ALA A 167 -20.87 -34.05 8.97
N LEU A 168 -20.72 -34.37 10.26
CA LEU A 168 -19.63 -33.85 11.10
C LEU A 168 -18.31 -34.63 10.94
N HIS A 169 -18.28 -35.68 10.12
CA HIS A 169 -17.09 -36.51 9.90
C HIS A 169 -16.10 -35.88 8.89
N THR A 170 -15.95 -34.56 8.94
CA THR A 170 -15.11 -33.82 7.99
C THR A 170 -13.76 -33.53 8.65
N PRO A 171 -12.63 -34.05 8.13
CA PRO A 171 -11.31 -33.68 8.61
C PRO A 171 -11.02 -32.21 8.29
N MET A 172 -10.52 -31.51 9.30
CA MET A 172 -10.15 -30.10 9.22
C MET A 172 -8.65 -29.95 9.44
N ILE A 173 -8.05 -29.01 8.74
CA ILE A 173 -6.61 -28.75 8.77
C ILE A 173 -6.41 -27.34 9.32
N GLU A 174 -5.78 -27.27 10.48
CA GLU A 174 -5.37 -26.02 11.11
C GLU A 174 -3.94 -25.71 10.66
N LEU A 175 -3.76 -24.59 9.97
CA LEU A 175 -2.48 -24.12 9.45
C LEU A 175 -2.11 -22.81 10.15
N VAL A 176 -0.90 -22.73 10.69
CA VAL A 176 -0.32 -21.50 11.26
C VAL A 176 0.92 -21.14 10.47
N LEU A 177 0.88 -19.98 9.81
CA LEU A 177 1.97 -19.39 9.05
C LEU A 177 2.45 -18.13 9.79
N GLY A 178 3.58 -18.22 10.50
CA GLY A 178 4.03 -17.10 11.33
C GLY A 178 3.04 -16.80 12.47
N HIS A 179 2.30 -15.69 12.33
CA HIS A 179 1.25 -15.28 13.28
C HIS A 179 -0.18 -15.50 12.74
N ASP A 180 -0.33 -15.88 11.47
CA ASP A 180 -1.62 -16.04 10.83
C ASP A 180 -2.14 -17.46 11.00
N PHE A 181 -3.38 -17.59 11.48
CA PHE A 181 -4.08 -18.87 11.67
C PHE A 181 -5.15 -19.02 10.59
N MET A 182 -5.22 -20.21 10.00
CA MET A 182 -6.21 -20.56 8.99
C MET A 182 -6.74 -21.97 9.21
N GLU A 183 -8.05 -22.12 9.11
CA GLU A 183 -8.74 -23.40 9.15
C GLU A 183 -9.15 -23.80 7.72
N LEU A 184 -8.74 -24.98 7.27
CA LEU A 184 -8.92 -25.44 5.90
C LEU A 184 -9.62 -26.79 5.87
N ASP A 185 -10.62 -26.93 4.99
CA ASP A 185 -11.11 -28.24 4.61
C ASP A 185 -10.12 -28.94 3.65
N VAL A 186 -10.29 -30.25 3.46
CA VAL A 186 -9.40 -31.05 2.60
C VAL A 186 -9.40 -30.56 1.15
N ARG A 187 -10.52 -30.03 0.65
CA ARG A 187 -10.62 -29.56 -0.74
C ARG A 187 -9.79 -28.29 -0.93
N THR A 188 -9.94 -27.31 -0.04
CA THR A 188 -9.20 -26.05 -0.07
C THR A 188 -7.72 -26.28 0.11
N PHE A 189 -7.32 -27.20 1.01
CA PHE A 189 -5.91 -27.56 1.17
C PHE A 189 -5.29 -28.16 -0.10
N ARG A 190 -6.03 -29.01 -0.84
CA ARG A 190 -5.53 -29.57 -2.11
C ARG A 190 -5.33 -28.48 -3.16
N VAL A 191 -6.26 -27.54 -3.26
CA VAL A 191 -6.15 -26.39 -4.18
C VAL A 191 -4.93 -25.55 -3.81
N LEU A 192 -4.78 -25.18 -2.54
CA LEU A 192 -3.62 -24.44 -2.05
C LEU A 192 -2.30 -25.15 -2.40
N HIS A 193 -2.23 -26.46 -2.20
CA HIS A 193 -1.03 -27.24 -2.53
C HIS A 193 -0.74 -27.27 -4.05
N GLN A 194 -1.77 -27.31 -4.90
CA GLN A 194 -1.60 -27.24 -6.36
C GLN A 194 -1.06 -25.88 -6.80
N GLU A 195 -1.64 -24.79 -6.27
CA GLU A 195 -1.21 -23.41 -6.57
C GLU A 195 0.23 -23.16 -6.09
N LEU A 196 0.59 -23.63 -4.89
CA LEU A 196 1.95 -23.51 -4.38
C LEU A 196 2.97 -24.29 -5.24
N LYS A 197 2.59 -25.45 -5.78
CA LYS A 197 3.42 -26.20 -6.73
C LYS A 197 3.58 -25.44 -8.05
N ALA A 198 2.51 -24.85 -8.58
CA ALA A 198 2.55 -24.05 -9.79
C ALA A 198 3.45 -22.81 -9.61
N ALA A 199 3.29 -22.08 -8.50
CA ALA A 199 4.13 -20.95 -8.15
C ALA A 199 5.62 -21.34 -8.03
N ARG A 200 5.92 -22.48 -7.39
CA ARG A 200 7.30 -22.99 -7.31
C ARG A 200 7.89 -23.31 -8.69
N ALA A 201 7.10 -23.89 -9.59
CA ALA A 201 7.55 -24.18 -10.96
C ALA A 201 7.88 -22.89 -11.72
N LEU A 202 7.04 -21.86 -11.60
CA LEU A 202 7.31 -20.53 -12.19
C LEU A 202 8.57 -19.89 -11.62
N MET A 203 8.77 -19.97 -10.30
CA MET A 203 9.97 -19.45 -9.65
C MET A 203 11.24 -20.15 -10.14
N ALA A 204 11.21 -21.47 -10.30
CA ALA A 204 12.33 -22.26 -10.82
C ALA A 204 12.64 -21.95 -12.29
N ALA A 205 11.62 -21.78 -13.12
CA ALA A 205 11.79 -21.37 -14.52
C ALA A 205 12.37 -19.95 -14.65
N ALA A 206 11.94 -19.02 -13.79
CA ALA A 206 12.47 -17.66 -13.74
C ALA A 206 13.95 -17.61 -13.32
N THR A 207 14.41 -18.54 -12.48
CA THR A 207 15.84 -18.60 -12.08
C THR A 207 16.73 -19.13 -13.19
N GLN A 208 16.22 -19.98 -14.09
CA GLN A 208 16.97 -20.52 -15.22
C GLN A 208 17.22 -19.50 -16.34
N HIS A 209 16.39 -18.46 -16.46
CA HIS A 209 16.58 -17.40 -17.46
C HIS A 209 17.59 -16.31 -17.07
N VAL A 210 18.12 -16.35 -15.84
CA VAL A 210 19.09 -15.37 -15.31
C VAL A 210 20.51 -15.97 -15.22
N SER A 211 20.71 -17.21 -15.69
CA SER A 211 22.01 -17.90 -15.73
C SER A 211 22.60 -17.90 -17.13
#